data_AF-A0A5N5V3P0-F1
#
_entry.id   AF-A0A5N5V3P0-F1
#
_cell.length_a   1.000
_cell.length_b   1.000
_cell.length_c   1.000
_cell.angle_alpha   90.00
_cell.angle_beta   90.00
_cell.angle_gamma   90.00
#
_symmetry.space_group_name_H-M   'P 1'
#
loop_
_entity.id
_entity.type
_entity.pdbx_description
1 polymer ?
#
loop_
_entity_poly.entity_id
_entity_poly.type
_entity_poly.pdbx_seq_one_letter_code
_entity_poly.pdbx_strand_id
1 'polypeptide(L)'
;MRQAGIDPLVVVSGVDEDAVAASLGATASPAEVTVALARAKAEAVVPGLAADVAADCVVIGCDSMLFRDGRLLGKPATAEDALAGWREMAGRSGTLYTGHCVLRLLDGAVVDRAAEAAATTVRFATPSDEDLAAYVASGEPTAVAGGFTIDGLGGWFIAGVDGDPSAVIGIGLPLVRDLLGRVGVGVARLWAHNKPSGQTG
;
A
#
# COMPACT_ATOMS: atom_id res chain seq x y z
N MET A 1 -1.95 -2.25 10.27
CA MET A 1 -3.11 -1.69 11.04
C MET A 1 -3.40 -2.45 12.32
N ARG A 2 -3.71 -3.75 12.31
CA ARG A 2 -3.99 -4.53 13.55
C ARG A 2 -2.89 -4.46 14.60
N GLN A 3 -1.65 -4.68 14.19
CA GLN A 3 -0.48 -4.51 15.06
C GLN A 3 -0.28 -3.06 15.57
N ALA A 4 -0.88 -2.07 14.89
CA ALA A 4 -0.86 -0.66 15.26
C ALA A 4 -2.12 -0.23 16.05
N GLY A 5 -2.87 -1.19 16.60
CA GLY A 5 -3.99 -0.93 17.51
C GLY A 5 -5.33 -0.61 16.84
N ILE A 6 -5.48 -0.91 15.54
CA ILE A 6 -6.73 -0.70 14.79
C ILE A 6 -7.13 -2.01 14.09
N ASP A 7 -8.34 -2.50 14.32
CA ASP A 7 -8.96 -3.62 13.60
C ASP A 7 -9.92 -3.10 12.51
N PRO A 8 -9.43 -2.91 11.28
CA PRO A 8 -10.24 -2.34 10.21
C PRO A 8 -11.20 -3.39 9.63
N LEU A 9 -12.38 -2.92 9.21
CA LEU A 9 -13.16 -3.62 8.20
C LEU A 9 -12.39 -3.58 6.87
N VAL A 10 -12.16 -4.75 6.27
CA VAL A 10 -11.46 -4.87 4.98
C VAL A 10 -12.48 -5.09 3.88
N VAL A 11 -12.49 -4.20 2.88
CA VAL A 11 -13.37 -4.28 1.71
C VAL A 11 -12.51 -4.22 0.45
N VAL A 12 -12.72 -5.16 -0.48
CA VAL A 12 -12.03 -5.19 -1.78
C VAL A 12 -12.76 -4.25 -2.74
N SER A 13 -12.04 -3.32 -3.36
CA SER A 13 -12.63 -2.27 -4.19
C SER A 13 -13.11 -2.72 -5.57
N GLY A 14 -12.52 -3.78 -6.13
CA GLY A 14 -12.83 -4.25 -7.50
C GLY A 14 -12.46 -3.27 -8.62
N VAL A 15 -11.62 -2.27 -8.32
CA VAL A 15 -11.17 -1.26 -9.28
C VAL A 15 -10.30 -1.89 -10.37
N ASP A 16 -10.54 -1.51 -11.61
CA ASP A 16 -9.65 -1.76 -12.74
C ASP A 16 -8.46 -0.79 -12.67
N GLU A 17 -7.35 -1.28 -12.10
CA GLU A 17 -6.15 -0.48 -11.86
C GLU A 17 -5.49 -0.03 -13.17
N ASP A 18 -5.51 -0.88 -14.20
CA ASP A 18 -4.93 -0.58 -15.51
C ASP A 18 -5.68 0.57 -16.20
N ALA A 19 -7.03 0.55 -16.13
CA ALA A 19 -7.85 1.62 -16.67
C ALA A 19 -7.59 2.96 -15.96
N VAL A 20 -7.43 2.95 -14.63
CA VAL A 20 -7.12 4.16 -13.85
C VAL A 20 -5.74 4.70 -14.25
N ALA A 21 -4.72 3.86 -14.30
CA ALA A 21 -3.37 4.27 -14.67
C ALA A 21 -3.32 4.83 -16.10
N ALA A 22 -3.99 4.18 -17.06
CA ALA A 22 -4.07 4.63 -18.44
C ALA A 22 -4.73 6.02 -18.59
N SER A 23 -5.70 6.34 -17.73
CA SER A 23 -6.43 7.62 -17.78
C SER A 23 -5.58 8.84 -17.43
N LEU A 24 -4.46 8.66 -16.71
CA LEU A 24 -3.59 9.75 -16.24
C LEU A 24 -2.60 10.21 -17.32
N GLY A 25 -2.44 9.43 -18.39
CA GLY A 25 -1.49 9.69 -19.46
C GLY A 25 -0.04 9.37 -19.09
N ALA A 26 0.82 9.36 -20.12
CA ALA A 26 2.21 8.88 -20.00
C ALA A 26 3.14 9.80 -19.19
N THR A 27 2.72 11.02 -18.85
CA THR A 27 3.52 12.00 -18.12
C THR A 27 3.22 12.02 -16.61
N ALA A 28 2.27 11.22 -16.15
CA ALA A 28 1.94 11.14 -14.74
C ALA A 28 3.13 10.60 -13.94
N SER A 29 3.45 11.28 -12.85
CA SER A 29 4.51 10.86 -11.93
C SER A 29 4.09 9.59 -11.16
N PRO A 30 5.07 8.81 -10.65
CA PRO A 30 4.81 7.68 -9.76
C PRO A 30 3.87 7.98 -8.59
N ALA A 31 4.03 9.16 -7.98
CA ALA A 31 3.17 9.63 -6.91
C ALA A 31 1.74 9.89 -7.37
N GLU A 32 1.55 10.53 -8.53
CA GLU A 32 0.21 10.80 -9.08
C GLU A 32 -0.54 9.49 -9.42
N VAL A 33 0.16 8.52 -10.02
CA VAL A 33 -0.43 7.22 -10.35
C VAL A 33 -0.90 6.48 -9.09
N THR A 34 -0.02 6.31 -8.11
CA THR A 34 -0.35 5.59 -6.87
C THR A 34 -1.42 6.31 -6.04
N VAL A 35 -1.42 7.65 -6.00
CA VAL A 35 -2.50 8.43 -5.37
C VAL A 35 -3.84 8.26 -6.09
N ALA A 36 -3.84 8.26 -7.42
CA ALA A 36 -5.07 8.06 -8.19
C ALA A 36 -5.65 6.67 -7.98
N LEU A 37 -4.81 5.63 -7.95
CA LEU A 37 -5.21 4.26 -7.65
C LEU A 37 -5.78 4.14 -6.23
N ALA A 38 -5.08 4.69 -5.23
CA ALA A 38 -5.55 4.72 -3.86
C ALA A 38 -6.91 5.45 -3.71
N ARG A 39 -7.08 6.58 -4.41
CA ARG A 39 -8.34 7.32 -4.44
C ARG A 39 -9.46 6.52 -5.08
N ALA A 40 -9.23 5.94 -6.26
CA ALA A 40 -10.22 5.12 -6.94
C ALA A 40 -10.66 3.94 -6.06
N LYS A 41 -9.73 3.28 -5.37
CA LYS A 41 -10.02 2.19 -4.42
C LYS A 41 -10.89 2.65 -3.25
N ALA A 42 -10.58 3.80 -2.65
CA ALA A 42 -11.35 4.36 -1.55
C ALA A 42 -12.78 4.76 -1.99
N GLU A 43 -12.91 5.42 -3.13
CA GLU A 43 -14.20 5.90 -3.65
C GLU A 43 -15.11 4.75 -4.08
N ALA A 44 -14.54 3.68 -4.67
CA ALA A 44 -15.31 2.54 -5.16
C ALA A 44 -16.03 1.73 -4.05
N VAL A 45 -15.50 1.72 -2.82
CA VAL A 45 -16.13 0.95 -1.72
C VAL A 45 -17.25 1.72 -1.02
N VAL A 46 -17.27 3.06 -1.11
CA VAL A 46 -18.23 3.92 -0.39
C VAL A 46 -19.70 3.52 -0.65
N PRO A 47 -20.14 3.28 -1.90
CA PRO A 47 -21.54 2.93 -2.16
C PRO A 47 -21.97 1.58 -1.57
N GLY A 48 -21.02 0.68 -1.27
CA GLY A 48 -21.28 -0.66 -0.74
C GLY A 48 -21.23 -0.77 0.78
N LEU A 49 -20.94 0.31 1.50
CA LEU A 49 -20.84 0.30 2.97
C LEU A 49 -22.22 0.14 3.61
N ALA A 50 -22.29 -0.65 4.68
CA ALA A 50 -23.48 -0.73 5.53
C ALA A 50 -23.78 0.64 6.17
N ALA A 51 -25.06 0.97 6.34
CA ALA A 51 -25.50 2.30 6.78
C ALA A 51 -24.97 2.69 8.16
N ASP A 52 -24.83 1.73 9.07
CA ASP A 52 -24.26 1.91 10.41
C ASP A 52 -22.76 2.24 10.35
N VAL A 53 -22.00 1.58 9.47
CA VAL A 53 -20.59 1.90 9.22
C VAL A 53 -20.46 3.28 8.56
N ALA A 54 -21.29 3.58 7.57
CA ALA A 54 -21.23 4.83 6.81
C ALA A 54 -21.69 6.06 7.63
N ALA A 55 -22.36 5.87 8.78
CA ALA A 55 -22.83 6.95 9.64
C ALA A 55 -21.68 7.77 10.26
N ASP A 56 -20.57 7.13 10.63
CA ASP A 56 -19.35 7.80 11.08
C ASP A 56 -18.15 6.87 10.90
N CYS A 57 -17.44 7.01 9.77
CA CYS A 57 -16.22 6.24 9.53
C CYS A 57 -15.16 7.01 8.76
N VAL A 58 -14.03 6.34 8.59
CA VAL A 58 -12.97 6.74 7.67
C VAL A 58 -12.72 5.58 6.73
N VAL A 59 -12.73 5.86 5.43
CA VAL A 59 -12.30 4.91 4.39
C VAL A 59 -10.87 5.24 4.01
N ILE A 60 -10.00 4.23 4.01
CA ILE A 60 -8.61 4.38 3.60
C ILE A 60 -8.37 3.51 2.38
N GLY A 61 -8.08 4.14 1.24
CA GLY A 61 -7.54 3.48 0.06
C GLY A 61 -6.02 3.55 0.08
N CYS A 62 -5.37 2.48 -0.37
CA CYS A 62 -3.92 2.41 -0.46
C CYS A 62 -3.52 1.66 -1.73
N ASP A 63 -2.46 2.11 -2.38
CA ASP A 63 -1.84 1.41 -3.49
C ASP A 63 -0.32 1.59 -3.49
N SER A 64 0.43 0.57 -3.91
CA SER A 64 1.90 0.61 -3.92
C SER A 64 2.46 0.11 -5.24
N MET A 65 3.45 0.82 -5.76
CA MET A 65 4.20 0.42 -6.94
C MET A 65 5.69 0.73 -6.78
N LEU A 66 6.54 -0.17 -7.26
CA LEU A 66 7.98 0.01 -7.26
C LEU A 66 8.40 0.80 -8.50
N PHE A 67 8.98 1.98 -8.32
CA PHE A 67 9.57 2.75 -9.39
C PHE A 67 11.05 2.43 -9.55
N ARG A 68 11.44 2.00 -10.74
CA ARG A 68 12.82 1.66 -11.10
C ARG A 68 13.04 1.85 -12.59
N ASP A 69 14.20 2.39 -12.97
CA ASP A 69 14.61 2.53 -14.38
C ASP A 69 13.54 3.22 -15.26
N GLY A 70 12.86 4.23 -14.71
CA GLY A 70 11.82 4.99 -15.42
C GLY A 70 10.46 4.30 -15.52
N ARG A 71 10.25 3.15 -14.85
CA ARG A 71 9.03 2.35 -14.94
C ARG A 71 8.43 2.09 -13.56
N LEU A 72 7.10 2.11 -13.49
CA LEU A 72 6.34 1.59 -12.35
C LEU A 72 6.12 0.09 -12.51
N LEU A 73 6.40 -0.65 -11.45
CA LEU A 73 6.27 -2.10 -11.38
C LEU A 73 5.25 -2.42 -10.28
N GLY A 74 4.13 -3.02 -10.68
CA GLY A 74 3.13 -3.55 -9.78
C GLY A 74 3.53 -4.93 -9.26
N LYS A 75 2.54 -5.80 -9.07
CA LYS A 75 2.77 -7.21 -8.71
C LYS A 75 3.29 -7.97 -9.94
N PRO A 76 4.31 -8.83 -9.81
CA PRO A 76 4.67 -9.76 -10.88
C PRO A 76 3.49 -10.67 -11.22
N ALA A 77 3.19 -10.84 -12.51
CA ALA A 77 2.08 -11.68 -12.95
C ALA A 77 2.39 -13.18 -12.82
N THR A 78 3.66 -13.56 -12.98
CA THR A 78 4.13 -14.93 -12.94
C THR A 78 5.37 -15.10 -12.05
N ALA A 79 5.67 -16.36 -11.72
CA ALA A 79 6.90 -16.71 -10.99
C ALA A 79 8.14 -16.36 -11.83
N GLU A 80 8.07 -16.53 -13.14
CA GLU A 80 9.11 -16.18 -14.09
C GLU A 80 9.37 -14.67 -14.10
N ASP A 81 8.30 -13.85 -14.12
CA ASP A 81 8.41 -12.40 -14.02
C ASP A 81 9.02 -11.96 -12.68
N ALA A 82 8.64 -12.64 -11.59
CA ALA A 82 9.21 -12.36 -10.27
C ALA A 82 10.71 -12.66 -10.22
N LEU A 83 11.14 -13.81 -10.75
CA LEU A 83 12.55 -14.20 -10.79
C LEU A 83 13.38 -13.26 -11.67
N ALA A 84 12.87 -12.90 -12.86
CA ALA A 84 13.51 -11.93 -13.75
C ALA A 84 13.63 -10.56 -13.07
N GLY A 85 12.54 -10.10 -12.45
CA GLY A 85 12.50 -8.85 -11.70
C GLY A 85 13.54 -8.82 -10.57
N TRP A 86 13.66 -9.89 -9.79
CA TRP A 86 14.66 -10.00 -8.72
C TRP A 86 16.10 -9.96 -9.23
N ARG A 87 16.41 -10.66 -10.33
CA ARG A 87 17.73 -10.62 -10.95
C ARG A 87 18.11 -9.22 -11.40
N GLU A 88 17.15 -8.44 -11.89
CA GLU A 88 17.37 -7.05 -12.26
C GLU A 88 17.49 -6.10 -11.06
N MET A 89 16.91 -6.44 -9.91
CA MET A 89 16.99 -5.65 -8.66
C MET A 89 18.24 -5.95 -7.84
N ALA A 90 18.82 -7.14 -7.97
CA ALA A 90 19.92 -7.60 -7.12
C ALA A 90 21.08 -6.59 -7.07
N GLY A 91 21.45 -6.18 -5.84
CA GLY A 91 22.51 -5.20 -5.59
C GLY A 91 22.17 -3.75 -5.98
N ARG A 92 20.93 -3.44 -6.33
CA ARG A 92 20.48 -2.11 -6.75
C ARG A 92 19.46 -1.54 -5.76
N SER A 93 18.94 -0.36 -6.07
CA SER A 93 17.86 0.28 -5.32
C SER A 93 16.67 0.64 -6.21
N GLY A 94 15.49 0.65 -5.62
CA GLY A 94 14.27 1.20 -6.23
C GLY A 94 13.57 2.13 -5.24
N THR A 95 12.62 2.92 -5.74
CA THR A 95 11.76 3.75 -4.88
C THR A 95 10.36 3.19 -4.90
N LEU A 96 9.89 2.70 -3.76
CA LEU A 96 8.50 2.30 -3.61
C LEU A 96 7.66 3.56 -3.37
N TYR A 97 6.70 3.80 -4.25
CA TYR A 97 5.68 4.81 -4.05
C TYR A 97 4.44 4.13 -3.48
N THR A 98 3.95 4.62 -2.35
CA THR A 98 2.71 4.14 -1.73
C THR A 98 1.74 5.30 -1.60
N GLY A 99 0.74 5.32 -2.47
CA GLY A 99 -0.35 6.28 -2.48
C GLY A 99 -1.37 5.94 -1.41
N HIS A 100 -1.87 6.97 -0.72
CA HIS A 100 -2.91 6.85 0.29
C HIS A 100 -4.02 7.86 -0.01
N CYS A 101 -5.26 7.43 0.18
CA CYS A 101 -6.43 8.29 0.17
C CYS A 101 -7.24 8.04 1.43
N VAL A 102 -7.60 9.10 2.14
CA VAL A 102 -8.43 9.07 3.34
C VAL A 102 -9.71 9.85 3.04
N LEU A 103 -10.86 9.18 3.16
CA LEU A 103 -12.18 9.80 3.05
C LEU A 103 -12.84 9.80 4.43
N ARG A 104 -13.36 10.96 4.85
CA ARG A 104 -14.16 11.08 6.06
C ARG A 104 -15.64 11.00 5.70
N LEU A 105 -16.35 10.04 6.29
CA LEU A 105 -17.79 9.89 6.12
C LEU A 105 -18.54 10.27 7.39
N LEU A 106 -19.63 11.01 7.22
CA LEU A 106 -20.62 11.32 8.25
C LEU A 106 -22.01 11.21 7.63
N ASP A 107 -22.95 10.58 8.34
CA ASP A 107 -24.34 10.40 7.92
C ASP A 107 -24.47 9.84 6.48
N GLY A 108 -23.56 8.93 6.10
CA GLY A 108 -23.53 8.30 4.79
C GLY A 108 -22.90 9.13 3.66
N ALA A 109 -22.41 10.34 3.94
CA ALA A 109 -21.81 11.23 2.95
C ALA A 109 -20.31 11.45 3.19
N VAL A 110 -19.53 11.53 2.12
CA VAL A 110 -18.12 11.97 2.19
C VAL A 110 -18.09 13.47 2.46
N VAL A 111 -17.66 13.86 3.65
CA VAL A 111 -17.60 15.26 4.09
C VAL A 111 -16.22 15.89 3.92
N ASP A 112 -15.17 15.07 3.86
CA ASP A 112 -13.79 15.54 3.65
C ASP A 112 -12.91 14.46 3.02
N ARG A 113 -11.80 14.86 2.40
CA ARG A 113 -10.84 13.98 1.74
C ARG A 113 -9.42 14.52 1.79
N ALA A 114 -8.45 13.64 1.98
CA ALA A 114 -7.03 13.95 1.85
C ALA A 114 -6.29 12.77 1.20
N ALA A 115 -5.35 13.05 0.30
CA ALA A 115 -4.57 12.02 -0.38
C ALA A 115 -3.15 12.49 -0.68
N GLU A 116 -2.19 11.58 -0.56
CA GLU A 116 -0.76 11.83 -0.78
C GLU A 116 -0.01 10.50 -0.94
N ALA A 117 1.18 10.52 -1.53
CA ALA A 117 2.05 9.35 -1.62
C ALA A 117 3.28 9.48 -0.72
N ALA A 118 3.69 8.37 -0.11
CA ALA A 118 5.01 8.21 0.48
C ALA A 118 5.97 7.66 -0.58
N ALA A 119 7.21 8.14 -0.58
CA ALA A 119 8.29 7.60 -1.40
C ALA A 119 9.36 7.02 -0.46
N THR A 120 9.61 5.71 -0.57
CA THR A 120 10.55 4.98 0.28
C THR A 120 11.58 4.28 -0.58
N THR A 121 12.86 4.56 -0.36
CA THR A 121 13.95 3.88 -1.08
C THR A 121 14.22 2.51 -0.45
N VAL A 122 14.23 1.48 -1.28
CA VAL A 122 14.58 0.11 -0.89
C VAL A 122 15.85 -0.30 -1.62
N ARG A 123 16.84 -0.76 -0.85
CA ARG A 123 18.10 -1.32 -1.35
C ARG A 123 18.03 -2.84 -1.26
N PHE A 124 18.32 -3.51 -2.36
CA PHE A 124 18.27 -4.97 -2.47
C PHE A 124 19.68 -5.55 -2.33
N ALA A 125 19.78 -6.68 -1.63
CA ALA A 125 20.99 -7.48 -1.55
C ALA A 125 21.24 -8.22 -2.88
N THR A 126 22.26 -9.08 -2.90
CA THR A 126 22.57 -9.95 -4.05
C THR A 126 22.38 -11.42 -3.63
N PRO A 127 21.13 -11.90 -3.53
CA PRO A 127 20.86 -13.29 -3.18
C PRO A 127 21.40 -14.27 -4.23
N SER A 128 21.66 -15.50 -3.81
CA SER A 128 22.04 -16.58 -4.73
C SER A 128 20.85 -16.97 -5.62
N ASP A 129 21.13 -17.57 -6.77
CA ASP A 129 20.07 -18.11 -7.64
C ASP A 129 19.25 -19.21 -6.93
N GLU A 130 19.87 -19.98 -6.03
CA GLU A 130 19.18 -21.00 -5.22
C GLU A 130 18.17 -20.36 -4.25
N ASP A 131 18.61 -19.33 -3.51
CA ASP A 131 17.74 -18.60 -2.58
C ASP A 131 16.58 -17.92 -3.33
N LEU A 132 16.86 -17.29 -4.48
CA LEU A 132 15.83 -16.66 -5.29
C LEU A 132 14.82 -17.67 -5.85
N ALA A 133 15.28 -18.83 -6.31
CA ALA A 133 14.39 -19.88 -6.79
C ALA A 133 13.47 -20.38 -5.67
N ALA A 134 14.02 -20.62 -4.46
CA ALA A 134 13.24 -21.01 -3.30
C ALA A 134 12.23 -19.93 -2.88
N TYR A 135 12.64 -18.66 -2.91
CA TYR A 135 11.77 -17.54 -2.58
C TYR A 135 10.62 -17.40 -3.57
N VAL A 136 10.89 -17.47 -4.86
CA VAL A 136 9.85 -17.42 -5.90
C VAL A 136 8.90 -18.63 -5.78
N ALA A 137 9.43 -19.82 -5.51
CA ALA A 137 8.61 -21.02 -5.30
C ALA A 137 7.68 -20.93 -4.07
N SER A 138 7.95 -20.05 -3.10
CA SER A 138 7.06 -19.81 -1.97
C SER A 138 5.73 -19.15 -2.36
N GLY A 139 5.69 -18.49 -3.52
CA GLY A 139 4.55 -17.70 -3.98
C GLY A 139 4.40 -16.33 -3.34
N GLU A 140 5.24 -15.97 -2.36
CA GLU A 140 5.22 -14.63 -1.75
C GLU A 140 5.43 -13.50 -2.78
N PRO A 141 6.40 -13.59 -3.72
CA PRO A 141 6.69 -12.48 -4.64
C PRO A 141 5.51 -12.07 -5.53
N THR A 142 4.69 -13.02 -6.01
CA THR A 142 3.57 -12.70 -6.92
C THR A 142 2.38 -12.07 -6.20
N ALA A 143 2.35 -12.12 -4.86
CA ALA A 143 1.26 -11.55 -4.06
C ALA A 143 1.43 -10.05 -3.76
N VAL A 144 2.65 -9.51 -3.90
CA VAL A 144 3.05 -8.19 -3.38
C VAL A 144 3.66 -7.29 -4.46
N ALA A 145 3.51 -5.97 -4.30
CA ALA A 145 4.02 -5.00 -5.26
C ALA A 145 5.56 -5.05 -5.33
N GLY A 146 6.12 -5.00 -6.53
CA GLY A 146 7.56 -5.09 -6.75
C GLY A 146 8.17 -6.46 -6.47
N GLY A 147 7.40 -7.45 -6.01
CA GLY A 147 7.90 -8.81 -5.81
C GLY A 147 8.65 -9.07 -4.50
N PHE A 148 8.53 -8.19 -3.51
CA PHE A 148 9.26 -8.32 -2.24
C PHE A 148 8.43 -7.88 -1.02
N THR A 149 8.80 -8.40 0.13
CA THR A 149 8.37 -7.92 1.45
C THR A 149 9.59 -7.53 2.28
N ILE A 150 9.39 -6.74 3.35
CA ILE A 150 10.45 -6.48 4.35
C ILE A 150 10.20 -7.20 5.67
N ASP A 151 9.01 -7.77 5.85
CA ASP A 151 8.52 -8.45 7.06
C ASP A 151 8.15 -9.93 6.82
N GLY A 152 8.38 -10.43 5.59
CA GLY A 152 8.24 -11.84 5.20
C GLY A 152 9.57 -12.46 4.75
N LEU A 153 9.50 -13.46 3.86
CA LEU A 153 10.69 -14.15 3.32
C LEU A 153 11.58 -13.21 2.50
N GLY A 154 10.99 -12.22 1.83
CA GLY A 154 11.74 -11.22 1.07
C GLY A 154 12.70 -10.40 1.92
N GLY A 155 12.44 -10.26 3.22
CA GLY A 155 13.24 -9.45 4.15
C GLY A 155 14.71 -9.88 4.24
N TRP A 156 15.01 -11.16 3.99
CA TRP A 156 16.40 -11.68 3.94
C TRP A 156 17.23 -11.08 2.80
N PHE A 157 16.57 -10.56 1.76
CA PHE A 157 17.21 -10.03 0.55
C PHE A 157 17.16 -8.50 0.47
N ILE A 158 16.78 -7.83 1.57
CA ILE A 158 16.74 -6.37 1.67
C ILE A 158 17.98 -5.89 2.41
N ALA A 159 18.81 -5.11 1.73
CA ALA A 159 20.02 -4.52 2.28
C ALA A 159 19.74 -3.26 3.12
N GLY A 160 18.60 -2.60 2.90
CA GLY A 160 18.14 -1.51 3.76
C GLY A 160 16.98 -0.73 3.18
N VAL A 161 16.35 0.08 4.04
CA VAL A 161 15.21 0.92 3.70
C VAL A 161 15.50 2.34 4.20
N ASP A 162 15.33 3.34 3.33
CA ASP A 162 15.38 4.76 3.71
C ASP A 162 14.00 5.39 3.48
N GLY A 163 13.41 5.96 4.53
CA GLY A 163 12.06 6.50 4.50
C GLY A 163 11.13 5.73 5.43
N ASP A 164 9.90 5.48 4.98
CA ASP A 164 8.85 4.86 5.78
C ASP A 164 8.76 3.34 5.52
N PRO A 165 9.21 2.48 6.44
CA PRO A 165 9.11 1.03 6.29
C PRO A 165 7.66 0.53 6.33
N SER A 166 6.74 1.24 7.00
CA SER A 166 5.34 0.81 7.05
C SER A 166 4.66 0.95 5.68
N ALA A 167 5.06 1.94 4.88
CA ALA A 167 4.64 2.06 3.49
C ALA A 167 5.11 0.86 2.65
N VAL A 168 6.30 0.32 2.94
CA VAL A 168 6.84 -0.87 2.25
C VAL A 168 6.08 -2.14 2.61
N ILE A 169 5.66 -2.28 3.86
CA ILE A 169 4.80 -3.39 4.29
C ILE A 169 3.41 -3.31 3.64
N GLY A 170 2.96 -2.09 3.30
CA GLY A 170 1.77 -1.86 2.48
C GLY A 170 0.87 -0.72 2.94
N ILE A 171 1.15 -0.05 4.07
CA ILE A 171 0.45 1.17 4.47
C ILE A 171 1.34 2.07 5.34
N GLY A 172 1.61 3.26 4.85
CA GLY A 172 2.44 4.27 5.51
C GLY A 172 1.74 4.89 6.71
N LEU A 173 1.92 4.32 7.90
CA LEU A 173 1.25 4.75 9.12
C LEU A 173 1.52 6.23 9.47
N PRO A 174 2.76 6.76 9.37
CA PRO A 174 3.02 8.18 9.57
C PRO A 174 2.24 9.07 8.60
N LEU A 175 2.19 8.73 7.30
CA LEU A 175 1.45 9.50 6.31
C LEU A 175 -0.06 9.41 6.55
N VAL A 176 -0.58 8.22 6.83
CA VAL A 176 -2.00 8.01 7.16
C VAL A 176 -2.39 8.83 8.40
N ARG A 177 -1.55 8.88 9.45
CA ARG A 177 -1.79 9.74 10.62
C ARG A 177 -1.93 11.21 10.21
N ASP A 178 -1.06 11.71 9.33
CA ASP A 178 -1.11 13.09 8.87
C ASP A 178 -2.35 13.37 8.03
N LEU A 179 -2.71 12.46 7.11
CA LEU A 179 -3.93 12.55 6.30
C LEU A 179 -5.20 12.49 7.15
N LEU A 180 -5.24 11.63 8.17
CA LEU A 180 -6.32 11.59 9.16
C LEU A 180 -6.48 12.94 9.88
N GLY A 181 -5.37 13.55 10.28
CA GLY A 181 -5.37 14.88 10.89
C GLY A 181 -5.93 15.96 9.95
N ARG A 182 -5.62 15.89 8.65
CA ARG A 182 -6.14 16.82 7.64
C ARG A 182 -7.66 16.73 7.47
N VAL A 183 -8.26 15.55 7.69
CA VAL A 183 -9.72 15.35 7.68
C VAL A 183 -10.35 15.43 9.06
N GLY A 184 -9.64 15.99 10.05
CA GLY A 184 -10.16 16.24 11.40
C GLY A 184 -10.30 15.01 12.30
N VAL A 185 -9.62 13.89 11.99
CA VAL A 185 -9.66 12.65 12.78
C VAL A 185 -8.31 12.40 13.45
N GLY A 186 -8.29 12.40 14.78
CA GLY A 186 -7.11 12.00 15.55
C GLY A 186 -6.96 10.48 15.65
N VAL A 187 -5.73 9.96 15.56
CA VAL A 187 -5.47 8.51 15.67
C VAL A 187 -5.95 7.91 17.01
N ALA A 188 -5.90 8.67 18.10
CA ALA A 188 -6.40 8.25 19.40
C ALA A 188 -7.91 7.92 19.36
N ARG A 189 -8.69 8.65 18.56
CA ARG A 189 -10.12 8.35 18.35
C ARG A 189 -10.28 7.00 17.66
N LEU A 190 -9.44 6.68 16.68
CA LEU A 190 -9.49 5.39 16.01
C LEU A 190 -9.16 4.24 16.96
N TRP A 191 -8.09 4.36 17.76
CA TRP A 191 -7.74 3.36 18.77
C TRP A 191 -8.85 3.14 19.79
N ALA A 192 -9.57 4.19 20.21
CA ALA A 192 -10.64 4.07 21.19
C ALA A 192 -11.85 3.25 20.67
N HIS A 193 -12.12 3.31 19.37
CA HIS A 193 -13.35 2.75 18.78
C HIS A 193 -13.12 1.55 17.86
N ASN A 194 -11.86 1.16 17.58
CA ASN A 194 -11.53 0.10 16.63
C ASN A 194 -10.46 -0.85 17.19
N LYS A 195 -10.50 -1.19 18.49
CA LYS A 195 -9.47 -2.05 19.08
C LYS A 195 -9.51 -3.47 18.49
N PRO A 196 -8.35 -4.11 18.24
CA PRO A 196 -8.29 -5.54 17.95
C PRO A 196 -8.92 -6.36 19.08
N SER A 197 -9.75 -7.32 18.67
CA SER A 197 -10.33 -8.33 19.55
C SER A 197 -9.24 -9.00 20.38
N GLY A 198 -9.34 -8.96 21.71
CA GLY A 198 -8.42 -9.66 22.62
C GLY A 198 -7.25 -8.84 23.20
N GLN A 199 -7.09 -7.56 22.87
CA GLN A 199 -6.16 -6.66 23.57
C GLN A 199 -6.88 -5.90 24.69
N THR A 200 -6.96 -6.49 25.89
CA THR A 200 -7.21 -5.73 27.12
C THR A 200 -5.88 -5.12 27.57
N GLY A 201 -5.82 -3.79 27.64
CA GLY A 201 -4.65 -3.06 28.16
C GLY A 201 -4.43 -3.26 29.65
#